data_AF-A0A7M4EG99-F1
#
_entry.id   AF-A0A7M4EG99-F1
#
_cell.length_a   1.000
_cell.length_b   1.000
_cell.length_c   1.000
_cell.angle_alpha   90.00
_cell.angle_beta   90.00
_cell.angle_gamma   90.00
#
_symmetry.space_group_name_H-M   'P 1'
#
loop_
_entity.id
_entity.type
_entity.pdbx_description
1 polymer ?
#
loop_
_entity_poly.entity_id
_entity_poly.type
_entity_poly.pdbx_seq_one_letter_code
_entity_poly.pdbx_strand_id
1 'polypeptide(L)'
;MACQWLGFSCCPLYCTSSSKEQKVLEKVFDDVILVDILDSGDSAHLALMKRPELGITLTKLHCWELTQYSKCVFMDADTMVLANIDELFEREELSAAPDPGWPDCFNSGVFVYRPSIETYNELLQLATEKGSFDGGDQGLLNTFFSSWATTDISKHLPFIYNLSSISIYSYLPAFKVFGANTKVVHFLGSIKPWNYTYDSKTKSIRGDAHDPTMVHPEFLNIWWDIYITNVLPLLEQHGVVKETTTGVHMDEVTEAVSHMSVSATASSPSSPPPQPTVSSEERKERWEQGQADYMGADSFDNIKKKLDTYLQ
;
A
#
# COMPACT_ATOMS: atom_id res chain seq x y z
N MET A 1 10.53 -22.95 22.61
CA MET A 1 10.11 -21.54 22.60
C MET A 1 9.88 -21.20 21.14
N ALA A 2 8.65 -21.40 20.68
CA ALA A 2 8.26 -21.12 19.30
C ALA A 2 7.80 -19.66 19.26
N CYS A 3 8.62 -18.78 18.67
CA CYS A 3 8.14 -17.45 18.30
C CYS A 3 7.09 -17.67 17.19
N GLN A 4 5.83 -17.51 17.57
CA GLN A 4 4.72 -17.46 16.63
C GLN A 4 4.87 -16.19 15.82
N TRP A 5 4.97 -16.37 14.52
CA TRP A 5 4.87 -15.30 13.54
C TRP A 5 3.45 -14.75 13.57
N LEU A 6 3.21 -13.82 14.49
CA LEU A 6 2.08 -12.90 14.44
C LEU A 6 2.39 -11.89 13.35
N GLY A 7 2.30 -12.35 12.09
CA GLY A 7 2.27 -11.47 10.94
C GLY A 7 0.95 -10.71 10.98
N PHE A 8 0.85 -9.69 11.84
CA PHE A 8 -0.19 -8.68 11.76
C PHE A 8 0.08 -7.82 10.54
N SER A 9 -0.29 -8.34 9.37
CA SER A 9 -0.98 -7.43 8.46
C SER A 9 -2.30 -7.12 9.16
N CYS A 10 -2.32 -6.02 9.93
CA CYS A 10 -3.57 -5.30 10.13
C CYS A 10 -3.95 -4.77 8.75
N CYS A 11 -4.38 -5.67 7.86
CA CYS A 11 -5.18 -5.29 6.72
C CYS A 11 -6.48 -4.84 7.37
N PRO A 12 -6.81 -3.53 7.39
CA PRO A 12 -8.13 -3.10 7.77
C PRO A 12 -9.03 -3.62 6.66
N LEU A 13 -9.51 -4.85 6.82
CA LEU A 13 -10.50 -5.40 5.94
C LEU A 13 -11.73 -4.58 6.20
N TYR A 14 -12.01 -3.71 5.24
CA TYR A 14 -13.27 -3.03 5.15
C TYR A 14 -14.40 -4.02 5.42
N CYS A 15 -15.50 -3.48 5.94
CA CYS A 15 -16.82 -4.09 6.08
C CYS A 15 -17.40 -4.65 4.74
N THR A 16 -16.59 -4.80 3.70
CA THR A 16 -16.90 -5.36 2.38
C THR A 16 -16.30 -6.75 2.15
N SER A 17 -15.39 -7.26 2.99
CA SER A 17 -14.96 -8.66 2.85
C SER A 17 -16.15 -9.57 3.13
N SER A 18 -16.52 -10.44 2.19
CA SER A 18 -17.64 -11.35 2.42
C SER A 18 -17.30 -12.31 3.57
N SER A 19 -18.32 -12.92 4.15
CA SER A 19 -18.15 -13.95 5.20
C SER A 19 -17.22 -15.11 4.80
N LYS A 20 -16.90 -15.26 3.51
CA LYS A 20 -15.97 -16.29 3.02
C LYS A 20 -14.51 -15.84 3.09
N GLU A 21 -14.19 -14.61 2.71
CA GLU A 21 -12.82 -14.08 2.81
C GLU A 21 -12.42 -13.96 4.26
N GLN A 22 -13.33 -13.53 5.15
CA GLN A 22 -13.08 -13.50 6.59
C GLN A 22 -12.67 -14.88 7.13
N LYS A 23 -13.34 -15.95 6.70
CA LYS A 23 -12.97 -17.33 7.10
C LYS A 23 -11.60 -17.75 6.60
N VAL A 24 -11.18 -17.25 5.43
CA VAL A 24 -9.83 -17.52 4.90
C VAL A 24 -8.79 -16.80 5.75
N LEU A 25 -9.07 -15.56 6.15
CA LEU A 25 -8.20 -14.80 7.04
C LEU A 25 -8.08 -15.46 8.42
N GLU A 26 -9.16 -15.98 8.97
CA GLU A 26 -9.17 -16.77 10.22
C GLU A 26 -8.36 -18.08 10.12
N LYS A 27 -7.94 -18.52 8.92
CA LYS A 27 -6.99 -19.62 8.75
C LYS A 27 -5.53 -19.19 8.76
N VAL A 28 -5.26 -17.91 8.49
CA VAL A 28 -3.91 -17.37 8.31
C VAL A 28 -3.48 -16.56 9.54
N PHE A 29 -4.41 -15.81 10.13
CA PHE A 29 -4.17 -14.93 11.28
C PHE A 29 -4.74 -15.54 12.55
N ASP A 30 -4.05 -15.34 13.68
CA ASP A 30 -4.52 -15.78 15.00
C ASP A 30 -5.77 -15.01 15.45
N ASP A 31 -5.82 -13.71 15.19
CA ASP A 31 -6.97 -12.83 15.46
C ASP A 31 -7.38 -12.05 14.21
N VAL A 32 -8.68 -11.99 13.92
CA VAL A 32 -9.26 -11.14 12.88
C VAL A 32 -10.22 -10.15 13.53
N ILE A 33 -9.84 -8.87 13.54
CA ILE A 33 -10.59 -7.79 14.17
C ILE A 33 -11.36 -7.02 13.11
N LEU A 34 -12.68 -7.01 13.23
CA LEU A 34 -13.54 -6.17 12.39
C LEU A 34 -13.54 -4.75 12.94
N VAL A 35 -13.25 -3.78 12.06
CA VAL A 35 -13.28 -2.36 12.39
C VAL A 35 -14.41 -1.71 11.60
N ASP A 36 -15.41 -1.14 12.29
CA ASP A 36 -16.53 -0.45 11.67
C ASP A 36 -16.47 1.06 11.93
N ILE A 37 -15.88 1.79 10.97
CA ILE A 37 -15.72 3.25 11.02
C ILE A 37 -17.08 3.98 10.84
N LEU A 38 -18.11 3.26 10.38
CA LEU A 38 -19.44 3.82 10.12
C LEU A 38 -20.40 3.58 11.28
N ASP A 39 -19.96 2.97 12.38
CA ASP A 39 -20.77 2.89 13.59
C ASP A 39 -20.95 4.29 14.19
N SER A 40 -22.20 4.75 14.22
CA SER A 40 -22.63 6.09 14.68
C SER A 40 -22.21 6.46 16.11
N GLY A 41 -21.76 5.48 16.92
CA GLY A 41 -21.24 5.68 18.28
C GLY A 41 -19.73 5.88 18.37
N ASP A 42 -18.98 5.70 17.28
CA ASP A 42 -17.52 5.77 17.29
C ASP A 42 -17.02 7.23 17.18
N SER A 43 -16.06 7.60 18.01
CA SER A 43 -15.31 8.84 17.86
C SER A 43 -14.61 8.94 16.50
N ALA A 44 -14.20 7.81 15.91
CA ALA A 44 -13.66 7.76 14.55
C ALA A 44 -14.71 8.14 13.51
N HIS A 45 -15.98 7.74 13.70
CA HIS A 45 -17.08 8.15 12.85
C HIS A 45 -17.32 9.67 12.89
N LEU A 46 -17.24 10.28 14.07
CA LEU A 46 -17.37 11.74 14.20
C LEU A 46 -16.21 12.50 13.55
N ALA A 47 -14.98 11.97 13.66
CA ALA A 47 -13.82 12.51 12.94
C ALA A 47 -14.00 12.36 11.42
N LEU A 48 -14.48 11.19 10.96
CA LEU A 48 -14.77 10.90 9.57
C LEU A 48 -15.84 11.84 9.01
N MET A 49 -16.91 12.12 9.76
CA MET A 49 -17.94 13.07 9.33
C MET A 49 -17.40 14.50 9.15
N LYS A 50 -16.37 14.90 9.90
CA LYS A 50 -15.68 16.19 9.70
C LYS A 50 -14.68 16.16 8.54
N ARG A 51 -14.10 14.99 8.24
CA ARG A 51 -12.99 14.77 7.31
C ARG A 51 -13.17 13.44 6.56
N PRO A 52 -14.14 13.35 5.62
CA PRO A 52 -14.46 12.10 4.92
C PRO A 52 -13.29 11.54 4.10
N GLU A 53 -12.35 12.38 3.70
CA GLU A 53 -11.12 12.00 3.00
C GLU A 53 -10.18 11.12 3.84
N LEU A 54 -10.31 11.14 5.18
CA LEU A 54 -9.45 10.38 6.09
C LEU A 54 -9.96 8.97 6.38
N GLY A 55 -10.97 8.45 5.66
CA GLY A 55 -11.58 7.15 5.94
C GLY A 55 -10.58 6.00 6.13
N ILE A 56 -9.68 5.81 5.17
CA ILE A 56 -8.67 4.73 5.23
C ILE A 56 -7.68 4.96 6.37
N THR A 57 -7.27 6.22 6.54
CA THR A 57 -6.36 6.67 7.60
C THR A 57 -6.90 6.34 8.98
N LEU A 58 -8.17 6.64 9.22
CA LEU A 58 -8.81 6.41 10.52
C LEU A 58 -8.92 4.93 10.84
N THR A 59 -9.17 4.05 9.86
CA THR A 59 -9.19 2.59 10.10
C THR A 59 -7.85 2.08 10.63
N LYS A 60 -6.75 2.58 10.07
CA LYS A 60 -5.40 2.16 10.46
C LYS A 60 -5.06 2.54 11.90
N LEU A 61 -5.62 3.63 12.42
CA LEU A 61 -5.39 4.06 13.80
C LEU A 61 -5.94 3.08 14.85
N HIS A 62 -6.97 2.30 14.52
CA HIS A 62 -7.51 1.27 15.42
C HIS A 62 -6.48 0.20 15.80
N CYS A 63 -5.33 0.11 15.10
CA CYS A 63 -4.23 -0.75 15.54
C CYS A 63 -3.70 -0.36 16.94
N TRP A 64 -3.83 0.90 17.38
CA TRP A 64 -3.52 1.34 18.74
C TRP A 64 -4.53 0.88 19.79
N GLU A 65 -5.73 0.45 19.42
CA GLU A 65 -6.73 -0.06 20.38
C GLU A 65 -6.48 -1.52 20.79
N LEU A 66 -5.56 -2.21 20.13
CA LEU A 66 -5.23 -3.63 20.34
C LEU A 66 -4.43 -3.86 21.63
N THR A 67 -4.96 -3.38 22.76
CA THR A 67 -4.35 -3.38 24.10
C THR A 67 -4.17 -4.76 24.73
N GLN A 68 -4.68 -5.82 24.10
CA GLN A 68 -4.29 -7.19 24.42
C GLN A 68 -2.80 -7.48 24.10
N TYR A 69 -2.17 -6.64 23.26
CA TYR A 69 -0.76 -6.71 22.92
C TYR A 69 0.04 -5.59 23.60
N SER A 70 1.23 -5.92 24.09
CA SER A 70 2.13 -4.94 24.73
C SER A 70 2.97 -4.13 23.73
N LYS A 71 3.18 -4.68 22.53
CA LYS A 71 3.98 -4.09 21.44
C LYS A 71 3.62 -4.81 20.14
N CYS A 72 3.52 -4.06 19.05
CA CYS A 72 3.17 -4.59 17.74
C CYS A 72 4.11 -4.02 16.66
N VAL A 73 4.23 -4.76 15.55
CA VAL A 73 4.78 -4.24 14.30
C VAL A 73 3.61 -4.16 13.33
N PHE A 74 3.25 -2.94 12.94
CA PHE A 74 2.28 -2.72 11.89
C PHE A 74 2.96 -2.95 10.53
N MET A 75 2.26 -3.62 9.61
CA MET A 75 2.67 -3.81 8.22
C MET A 75 1.48 -3.58 7.27
N ASP A 76 1.62 -2.69 6.28
CA ASP A 76 0.61 -2.50 5.24
C ASP A 76 0.41 -3.81 4.45
N ALA A 77 -0.80 -4.02 3.91
CA ALA A 77 -1.19 -5.25 3.22
C ALA A 77 -0.46 -5.46 1.88
N ASP A 78 0.19 -4.43 1.35
CA ASP A 78 1.04 -4.46 0.16
C ASP A 78 2.54 -4.53 0.53
N THR A 79 2.86 -5.06 1.70
CA THR A 79 4.21 -5.45 2.08
C THR A 79 4.40 -6.97 1.97
N MET A 80 5.64 -7.42 1.79
CA MET A 80 6.00 -8.83 1.76
C MET A 80 7.30 -9.08 2.51
N VAL A 81 7.25 -9.99 3.47
CA VAL A 81 8.40 -10.44 4.26
C VAL A 81 9.21 -11.47 3.49
N LEU A 82 10.52 -11.25 3.38
CA LEU A 82 11.50 -12.13 2.72
C LEU A 82 12.39 -12.90 3.70
N ALA A 83 12.48 -12.44 4.95
CA ALA A 83 13.33 -13.02 5.99
C ALA A 83 12.77 -12.74 7.40
N ASN A 84 13.30 -13.42 8.42
CA ASN A 84 12.95 -13.13 9.82
C ASN A 84 13.13 -11.65 10.18
N ILE A 85 12.09 -11.07 10.81
CA ILE A 85 12.05 -9.69 11.30
C ILE A 85 11.65 -9.56 12.78
N ASP A 86 11.59 -10.66 13.54
CA ASP A 86 11.19 -10.64 14.96
C ASP A 86 12.04 -9.70 15.82
N GLU A 87 13.29 -9.45 15.44
CA GLU A 87 14.16 -8.48 16.10
C GLU A 87 13.61 -7.04 16.05
N LEU A 88 12.60 -6.74 15.23
CA LEU A 88 11.87 -5.47 15.30
C LEU A 88 11.16 -5.26 16.64
N PHE A 89 10.78 -6.34 17.35
CA PHE A 89 10.17 -6.23 18.69
C PHE A 89 11.16 -5.72 19.77
N GLU A 90 12.45 -5.69 19.48
CA GLU A 90 13.47 -5.05 20.34
C GLU A 90 13.40 -3.51 20.28
N ARG A 91 12.73 -2.95 19.27
CA ARG A 91 12.60 -1.51 19.05
C ARG A 91 11.46 -0.89 19.88
N GLU A 92 11.51 0.42 20.06
CA GLU A 92 10.51 1.18 20.85
C GLU A 92 9.62 2.06 19.97
N GLU A 93 8.49 2.51 20.50
CA GLU A 93 7.59 3.39 19.76
C GLU A 93 8.19 4.81 19.60
N LEU A 94 8.05 5.47 18.45
CA LEU A 94 7.67 4.95 17.14
C LEU A 94 8.96 4.66 16.38
N SER A 95 9.16 3.41 15.95
CA SER A 95 10.31 3.04 15.09
C SER A 95 9.82 2.69 13.69
N ALA A 96 10.35 3.37 12.68
CA ALA A 96 9.95 3.19 11.28
C ALA A 96 11.15 3.44 10.35
N ALA A 97 11.05 3.02 9.10
CA ALA A 97 12.06 3.28 8.08
C ALA A 97 11.83 4.65 7.41
N PRO A 98 12.88 5.31 6.90
CA PRO A 98 12.74 6.56 6.15
C PRO A 98 11.90 6.39 4.88
N ASP A 99 11.09 7.40 4.57
CA ASP A 99 10.41 7.51 3.29
C ASP A 99 11.41 7.89 2.18
N PRO A 100 11.38 7.22 1.02
CA PRO A 100 12.34 7.50 -0.06
C PRO A 100 12.09 8.83 -0.79
N GLY A 101 10.89 9.40 -0.69
CA GLY A 101 10.56 10.69 -1.28
C GLY A 101 11.05 11.84 -0.42
N TRP A 102 10.67 11.85 0.87
CA TRP A 102 11.12 12.86 1.83
C TRP A 102 11.71 12.17 3.08
N PRO A 103 13.05 12.02 3.18
CA PRO A 103 13.69 11.13 4.18
C PRO A 103 13.63 11.63 5.63
N ASP A 104 13.23 12.88 5.87
CA ASP A 104 12.91 13.37 7.22
C ASP A 104 11.50 12.94 7.67
N CYS A 105 10.70 12.36 6.78
CA CYS A 105 9.50 11.63 7.13
C CYS A 105 9.81 10.13 7.16
N PHE A 106 9.19 9.41 8.08
CA PHE A 106 9.17 7.96 8.01
C PHE A 106 8.05 7.46 7.10
N ASN A 107 8.28 6.31 6.47
CA ASN A 107 7.26 5.59 5.75
C ASN A 107 6.37 4.81 6.73
N SER A 108 5.05 5.01 6.66
CA SER A 108 4.10 4.39 7.60
C SER A 108 3.70 2.96 7.22
N GLY A 109 4.29 2.38 6.18
CA GLY A 109 3.99 1.01 5.76
C GLY A 109 4.55 -0.08 6.66
N VAL A 110 5.63 0.20 7.40
CA VAL A 110 6.15 -0.68 8.45
C VAL A 110 6.62 0.15 9.62
N PHE A 111 6.03 -0.07 10.80
CA PHE A 111 6.45 0.60 12.02
C PHE A 111 6.19 -0.23 13.29
N VAL A 112 7.02 0.01 14.31
CA VAL A 112 6.91 -0.58 15.64
C VAL A 112 6.21 0.41 16.56
N TYR A 113 5.15 -0.03 17.24
CA TYR A 113 4.33 0.80 18.11
C TYR A 113 3.87 0.05 19.36
N ARG A 114 3.29 0.78 20.31
CA ARG A 114 2.71 0.23 21.54
C ARG A 114 1.21 0.53 21.55
N PRO A 115 0.33 -0.49 21.47
CA PRO A 115 -1.10 -0.28 21.61
C PRO A 115 -1.42 0.48 22.90
N SER A 116 -2.20 1.55 22.77
CA SER A 116 -2.57 2.47 23.84
C SER A 116 -3.83 3.24 23.44
N ILE A 117 -4.88 3.11 24.26
CA ILE A 117 -6.12 3.90 24.08
C ILE A 117 -5.85 5.39 24.21
N GLU A 118 -4.87 5.79 25.03
CA GLU A 118 -4.47 7.19 25.17
C GLU A 118 -3.90 7.70 23.84
N THR A 119 -2.91 7.00 23.27
CA THR A 119 -2.29 7.35 21.99
C THR A 119 -3.30 7.34 20.84
N TYR A 120 -4.21 6.36 20.81
CA TYR A 120 -5.31 6.32 19.85
C TYR A 120 -6.18 7.58 19.89
N ASN A 121 -6.62 7.98 21.09
CA ASN A 121 -7.46 9.17 21.26
C ASN A 121 -6.72 10.46 20.88
N GLU A 122 -5.42 10.57 21.19
CA GLU A 122 -4.63 11.73 20.80
C GLU A 122 -4.41 11.81 19.28
N LEU A 123 -4.16 10.67 18.62
CA LEU A 123 -4.07 10.58 17.15
C LEU A 123 -5.39 10.98 16.50
N LEU A 124 -6.51 10.50 17.04
CA LEU A 124 -7.84 10.82 16.54
C LEU A 124 -8.21 12.30 16.74
N GLN A 125 -7.83 12.87 17.88
CA GLN A 125 -7.97 14.30 18.13
C GLN A 125 -7.14 15.11 17.11
N LEU A 126 -5.88 14.72 16.88
CA LEU A 126 -5.03 15.37 15.88
C LEU A 126 -5.64 15.29 14.47
N ALA A 127 -6.16 14.12 14.08
CA ALA A 127 -6.83 13.93 12.80
C ALA A 127 -8.05 14.85 12.66
N THR A 128 -8.82 15.01 13.74
CA THR A 128 -10.00 15.88 13.76
C THR A 128 -9.63 17.36 13.66
N GLU A 129 -8.58 17.79 14.37
CA GLU A 129 -8.20 19.21 14.46
C GLU A 129 -7.38 19.69 13.26
N LYS A 130 -6.39 18.88 12.83
CA LYS A 130 -5.40 19.27 11.82
C LYS A 130 -5.49 18.46 10.53
N GLY A 131 -6.08 17.27 10.58
CA GLY A 131 -6.06 16.33 9.47
C GLY A 131 -4.67 15.78 9.20
N SER A 132 -4.44 15.34 7.95
CA SER A 132 -3.13 14.89 7.47
C SER A 132 -2.63 15.80 6.35
N PHE A 133 -1.33 16.11 6.32
CA PHE A 133 -0.74 16.95 5.27
C PHE A 133 -0.71 16.28 3.89
N ASP A 134 -0.76 14.94 3.83
CA ASP A 134 -0.81 14.16 2.58
C ASP A 134 -2.19 13.53 2.33
N GLY A 135 -3.17 13.79 3.21
CA GLY A 135 -4.50 13.16 3.18
C GLY A 135 -4.52 11.69 3.63
N GLY A 136 -3.37 11.08 3.91
CA GLY A 136 -3.22 9.68 4.33
C GLY A 136 -2.80 9.53 5.79
N ASP A 137 -2.51 8.30 6.22
CA ASP A 137 -2.00 8.02 7.56
C ASP A 137 -0.55 8.46 7.77
N GLN A 138 0.27 8.40 6.73
CA GLN A 138 1.69 8.75 6.81
C GLN A 138 1.85 10.20 7.28
N GLY A 139 1.12 11.15 6.71
CA GLY A 139 1.22 12.55 7.11
C GLY A 139 0.70 12.82 8.52
N LEU A 140 -0.37 12.14 8.94
CA LEU A 140 -0.90 12.25 10.30
C LEU A 140 0.11 11.71 11.32
N LEU A 141 0.63 10.51 11.07
CA LEU A 141 1.59 9.84 11.95
C LEU A 141 2.91 10.62 12.03
N ASN A 142 3.43 11.16 10.93
CA ASN A 142 4.62 12.01 10.94
C ASN A 142 4.38 13.33 11.68
N THR A 143 3.16 13.88 11.62
CA THR A 143 2.79 15.07 12.41
C THR A 143 2.76 14.76 13.90
N PHE A 144 2.21 13.60 14.29
CA PHE A 144 2.13 13.16 15.68
C PHE A 144 3.52 12.81 16.25
N PHE A 145 4.25 11.93 15.58
CA PHE A 145 5.59 11.47 15.94
C PHE A 145 6.70 12.32 15.30
N SER A 146 6.51 13.65 15.31
CA SER A 146 7.37 14.64 14.62
C SER A 146 8.84 14.68 15.08
N SER A 147 9.15 14.07 16.22
CA SER A 147 10.52 13.99 16.75
C SER A 147 11.36 12.87 16.12
N TRP A 148 10.75 11.98 15.32
CA TRP A 148 11.40 10.79 14.72
C TRP A 148 12.69 11.14 13.97
N ALA A 149 12.68 12.18 13.14
CA ALA A 149 13.81 12.55 12.29
C ALA A 149 15.06 13.01 13.05
N THR A 150 14.89 13.54 14.28
CA THR A 150 15.94 14.33 14.95
C THR A 150 16.34 13.82 16.33
N THR A 151 15.68 12.80 16.86
CA THR A 151 15.85 12.41 18.27
C THR A 151 16.74 11.19 18.47
N ASP A 152 16.27 10.00 18.07
CA ASP A 152 16.92 8.74 18.43
C ASP A 152 17.10 7.86 17.20
N ILE A 153 18.35 7.62 16.83
CA ILE A 153 18.72 6.77 15.70
C ILE A 153 18.25 5.32 15.88
N SER A 154 18.03 4.87 17.11
CA SER A 154 17.45 3.54 17.38
C SER A 154 16.02 3.41 16.85
N LYS A 155 15.33 4.52 16.60
CA LYS A 155 13.99 4.56 16.00
C LYS A 155 13.98 4.60 14.47
N HIS A 156 15.16 4.73 13.86
CA HIS A 156 15.32 4.63 12.41
C HIS A 156 15.54 3.16 12.06
N LEU A 157 14.48 2.50 11.60
CA LEU A 157 14.62 1.15 11.06
C LEU A 157 15.49 1.22 9.81
N PRO A 158 16.44 0.28 9.64
CA PRO A 158 17.18 0.17 8.39
C PRO A 158 16.22 0.03 7.20
N PHE A 159 16.53 0.69 6.09
CA PHE A 159 15.67 0.76 4.91
C PHE A 159 15.24 -0.63 4.36
N ILE A 160 16.06 -1.66 4.59
CA ILE A 160 15.77 -3.06 4.23
C ILE A 160 14.55 -3.68 4.94
N TYR A 161 14.05 -3.08 6.02
CA TYR A 161 12.82 -3.49 6.73
C TYR A 161 11.55 -2.84 6.16
N ASN A 162 11.68 -1.96 5.17
CA ASN A 162 10.56 -1.36 4.46
C ASN A 162 11.06 -0.86 3.09
N LEU A 163 11.64 -1.75 2.29
CA LEU A 163 12.22 -1.38 1.00
C LEU A 163 11.10 -1.04 0.03
N SER A 164 10.97 0.25 -0.31
CA SER A 164 10.08 0.70 -1.38
C SER A 164 10.47 0.10 -2.73
N SER A 165 9.51 -0.52 -3.41
CA SER A 165 9.66 -1.00 -4.78
C SER A 165 10.18 0.11 -5.71
N ILE A 166 9.69 1.34 -5.56
CA ILE A 166 10.10 2.51 -6.36
C ILE A 166 11.59 2.82 -6.20
N SER A 167 12.15 2.67 -4.99
CA SER A 167 13.56 2.95 -4.71
C SER A 167 14.53 2.03 -5.45
N ILE A 168 14.06 0.83 -5.80
CA ILE A 168 14.86 -0.15 -6.53
C ILE A 168 15.17 0.36 -7.95
N TYR A 169 14.23 1.08 -8.57
CA TYR A 169 14.44 1.72 -9.86
C TYR A 169 15.18 3.07 -9.72
N SER A 170 14.80 3.90 -8.76
CA SER A 170 15.33 5.27 -8.65
C SER A 170 16.80 5.32 -8.22
N TYR A 171 17.27 4.36 -7.43
CA TYR A 171 18.69 4.24 -7.05
C TYR A 171 19.18 2.79 -7.23
N LEU A 172 19.17 2.35 -8.48
CA LEU A 172 19.63 1.01 -8.86
C LEU A 172 21.05 0.66 -8.40
N PRO A 173 22.06 1.56 -8.41
CA PRO A 173 23.40 1.23 -7.92
C PRO A 173 23.44 0.82 -6.44
N ALA A 174 22.67 1.48 -5.57
CA ALA A 174 22.58 1.14 -4.15
C ALA A 174 21.85 -0.19 -3.98
N PHE A 175 20.75 -0.41 -4.71
CA PHE A 175 20.07 -1.69 -4.67
C PHE A 175 20.97 -2.86 -5.09
N LYS A 176 21.79 -2.70 -6.12
CA LYS A 176 22.75 -3.74 -6.52
C LYS A 176 23.75 -4.11 -5.42
N VAL A 177 24.08 -3.18 -4.52
CA VAL A 177 25.01 -3.40 -3.41
C VAL A 177 24.31 -3.90 -2.15
N PHE A 178 23.16 -3.32 -1.80
CA PHE A 178 22.50 -3.54 -0.51
C PHE A 178 21.21 -4.36 -0.60
N GLY A 179 20.60 -4.46 -1.79
CA GLY A 179 19.29 -5.08 -2.04
C GLY A 179 19.23 -6.57 -1.74
N ALA A 180 20.37 -7.27 -1.79
CA ALA A 180 20.46 -8.67 -1.38
C ALA A 180 20.13 -8.88 0.12
N ASN A 181 20.22 -7.83 0.95
CA ASN A 181 19.91 -7.89 2.38
C ASN A 181 18.46 -7.48 2.70
N THR A 182 17.60 -7.33 1.69
CA THR A 182 16.20 -6.93 1.88
C THR A 182 15.46 -7.94 2.74
N LYS A 183 14.75 -7.44 3.77
CA LYS A 183 13.93 -8.26 4.65
C LYS A 183 12.43 -8.06 4.42
N VAL A 184 12.03 -6.86 4.04
CA VAL A 184 10.64 -6.54 3.68
C VAL A 184 10.64 -5.68 2.43
N VAL A 185 9.81 -6.05 1.47
CA VAL A 185 9.51 -5.26 0.27
C VAL A 185 8.16 -4.61 0.45
N HIS A 186 8.03 -3.34 0.08
CA HIS A 186 6.80 -2.58 0.09
C HIS A 186 6.45 -2.16 -1.33
N PHE A 187 5.34 -2.69 -1.85
CA PHE A 187 4.85 -2.45 -3.21
C PHE A 187 4.11 -1.12 -3.31
N LEU A 188 4.84 -0.02 -3.09
CA LEU A 188 4.37 1.33 -3.29
C LEU A 188 3.99 1.61 -4.74
N GLY A 189 3.04 2.52 -4.93
CA GLY A 189 2.49 2.88 -6.25
C GLY A 189 1.03 2.44 -6.41
N SER A 190 0.44 2.84 -7.53
CA SER A 190 -0.97 2.56 -7.85
C SER A 190 -1.21 1.13 -8.33
N ILE A 191 -0.19 0.48 -8.89
CA ILE A 191 -0.26 -0.90 -9.37
C ILE A 191 0.27 -1.81 -8.27
N LYS A 192 -0.61 -2.62 -7.70
CA LYS A 192 -0.30 -3.58 -6.64
C LYS A 192 0.03 -4.95 -7.22
N PRO A 193 0.69 -5.85 -6.46
CA PRO A 193 1.06 -7.18 -6.96
C PRO A 193 -0.10 -7.97 -7.57
N TRP A 194 -1.30 -7.86 -6.97
CA TRP A 194 -2.52 -8.50 -7.45
C TRP A 194 -3.15 -7.90 -8.71
N ASN A 195 -2.69 -6.74 -9.16
CA ASN A 195 -3.14 -6.15 -10.43
C ASN A 195 -2.38 -6.73 -11.64
N TYR A 196 -1.29 -7.44 -11.41
CA TYR A 196 -0.53 -8.10 -12.48
C TYR A 196 -1.16 -9.43 -12.88
N THR A 197 -0.95 -9.85 -14.13
CA THR A 197 -1.32 -11.20 -14.58
C THR A 197 -0.12 -12.11 -14.41
N TYR A 198 -0.29 -13.27 -13.78
CA TYR A 198 0.78 -14.27 -13.60
C TYR A 198 0.58 -15.48 -14.52
N ASP A 199 1.65 -16.00 -15.11
CA ASP A 199 1.63 -17.28 -15.83
C ASP A 199 2.19 -18.40 -14.96
N SER A 200 1.31 -19.29 -14.51
CA SER A 200 1.68 -20.41 -13.65
C SER A 200 2.55 -21.47 -14.34
N LYS A 201 2.54 -21.54 -15.68
CA LYS A 201 3.39 -22.47 -16.44
C LYS A 201 4.82 -21.98 -16.53
N THR A 202 5.02 -20.69 -16.77
CA THR A 202 6.36 -20.09 -16.87
C THR A 202 6.86 -19.55 -15.53
N LYS A 203 6.01 -19.54 -14.50
CA LYS A 203 6.26 -18.97 -13.18
C LYS A 203 6.71 -17.50 -13.24
N SER A 204 6.06 -16.71 -14.09
CA SER A 204 6.45 -15.33 -14.33
C SER A 204 5.24 -14.42 -14.56
N ILE A 205 5.36 -13.15 -14.18
CA ILE A 205 4.39 -12.11 -14.57
C ILE A 205 4.30 -12.03 -16.11
N ARG A 206 3.08 -11.96 -16.63
CA ARG A 206 2.77 -11.63 -18.03
C ARG A 206 2.77 -10.12 -18.19
N GLY A 207 3.69 -9.63 -19.01
CA GLY A 207 3.83 -8.23 -19.37
C GLY A 207 5.05 -8.07 -20.27
N ASP A 208 5.17 -6.93 -20.94
CA ASP A 208 6.40 -6.62 -21.65
C ASP A 208 7.51 -6.44 -20.60
N ALA A 209 8.60 -7.20 -20.72
CA ALA A 209 9.79 -7.03 -19.87
C ALA A 209 10.41 -5.62 -19.97
N HIS A 210 9.94 -4.82 -20.93
CA HIS A 210 10.33 -3.44 -21.19
C HIS A 210 9.32 -2.42 -20.65
N ASP A 211 8.26 -2.86 -19.95
CA ASP A 211 7.37 -1.93 -19.26
C ASP A 211 8.17 -1.18 -18.17
N PRO A 212 8.38 0.14 -18.33
CA PRO A 212 9.15 0.93 -17.37
C PRO A 212 8.46 1.02 -16.00
N THR A 213 7.19 0.60 -15.89
CA THR A 213 6.43 0.52 -14.64
C THR A 213 6.60 -0.82 -13.93
N MET A 214 7.15 -1.86 -14.59
CA MET A 214 7.43 -3.15 -13.96
C MET A 214 8.75 -3.08 -13.19
N VAL A 215 8.64 -2.63 -11.94
CA VAL A 215 9.77 -2.42 -11.06
C VAL A 215 10.08 -3.74 -10.33
N HIS A 216 11.06 -4.48 -10.85
CA HIS A 216 11.67 -5.72 -10.31
C HIS A 216 10.76 -6.95 -10.27
N PRO A 217 10.70 -7.71 -11.39
CA PRO A 217 9.84 -8.88 -11.52
C PRO A 217 10.19 -9.99 -10.52
N GLU A 218 11.40 -10.03 -9.96
CA GLU A 218 11.78 -11.03 -8.96
C GLU A 218 10.91 -10.97 -7.70
N PHE A 219 10.63 -9.79 -7.15
CA PHE A 219 9.80 -9.66 -5.96
C PHE A 219 8.33 -9.93 -6.27
N LEU A 220 7.85 -9.48 -7.43
CA LEU A 220 6.49 -9.81 -7.90
C LEU A 220 6.33 -11.33 -8.10
N ASN A 221 7.31 -12.01 -8.69
CA ASN A 221 7.27 -13.45 -8.88
C ASN A 221 7.24 -14.21 -7.55
N ILE A 222 7.98 -13.74 -6.53
CA ILE A 222 7.92 -14.32 -5.18
C ILE A 222 6.54 -14.13 -4.56
N TRP A 223 5.96 -12.91 -4.67
CA TRP A 223 4.61 -12.64 -4.16
C TRP A 223 3.58 -13.58 -4.78
N TRP A 224 3.64 -13.75 -6.11
CA TRP A 224 2.73 -14.64 -6.84
C TRP A 224 2.97 -16.13 -6.53
N ASP A 225 4.21 -16.57 -6.36
CA ASP A 225 4.51 -17.96 -5.97
C ASP A 225 3.93 -18.26 -4.57
N ILE A 226 4.04 -17.31 -3.62
CA ILE A 226 3.40 -17.42 -2.29
C ILE A 226 1.88 -17.47 -2.42
N TYR A 227 1.28 -16.55 -3.18
CA TYR A 227 -0.17 -16.48 -3.37
C TYR A 227 -0.71 -17.78 -3.97
N ILE A 228 -0.15 -18.24 -5.09
CA ILE A 228 -0.59 -19.45 -5.79
C ILE A 228 -0.37 -20.71 -4.94
N THR A 229 0.75 -20.79 -4.23
CA THR A 229 1.10 -22.02 -3.47
C THR A 229 0.34 -22.12 -2.15
N ASN A 230 0.12 -21.00 -1.46
CA ASN A 230 -0.35 -21.01 -0.08
C ASN A 230 -1.72 -20.34 0.13
N VAL A 231 -2.08 -19.33 -0.66
CA VAL A 231 -3.32 -18.54 -0.46
C VAL A 231 -4.45 -19.04 -1.35
N LEU A 232 -4.18 -19.26 -2.64
CA LEU A 232 -5.17 -19.70 -3.61
C LEU A 232 -5.88 -21.01 -3.19
N PRO A 233 -5.19 -22.06 -2.69
CA PRO A 233 -5.87 -23.26 -2.22
C PRO A 233 -6.85 -23.00 -1.06
N LEU A 234 -6.53 -22.05 -0.18
CA LEU A 234 -7.42 -21.66 0.93
C LEU A 234 -8.66 -20.92 0.42
N LEU A 235 -8.49 -20.04 -0.57
CA LEU A 235 -9.58 -19.31 -1.22
C LEU A 235 -10.53 -20.27 -1.98
N GLU A 236 -9.98 -21.26 -2.69
CA GLU A 236 -10.74 -22.30 -3.37
C GLU A 236 -11.51 -23.17 -2.37
N GLN A 237 -10.85 -23.62 -1.29
CA GLN A 237 -11.46 -24.44 -0.25
C GLN A 237 -12.69 -23.76 0.39
N HIS A 238 -12.65 -22.44 0.56
CA HIS A 238 -13.74 -21.66 1.16
C HIS A 238 -14.74 -21.11 0.12
N GLY A 239 -14.55 -21.47 -1.16
CA GLY A 239 -15.42 -21.08 -2.25
C GLY A 239 -15.48 -19.57 -2.47
N VAL A 240 -14.37 -18.88 -2.15
CA VAL A 240 -14.13 -17.47 -2.54
C VAL A 240 -13.85 -17.43 -4.04
N VAL A 241 -12.93 -18.30 -4.49
CA VAL A 241 -12.64 -18.54 -5.90
C VAL A 241 -13.27 -19.88 -6.30
N LYS A 242 -13.91 -19.96 -7.47
CA LYS A 242 -14.49 -21.22 -7.96
C LYS A 242 -13.40 -22.10 -8.56
N GLU A 243 -13.42 -23.40 -8.27
CA GLU A 243 -12.57 -24.40 -8.96
C GLU A 243 -12.75 -24.26 -10.48
N THR A 244 -11.74 -23.76 -11.17
CA THR A 244 -11.70 -23.86 -12.63
C THR A 244 -11.26 -25.29 -12.96
N THR A 245 -12.21 -26.19 -13.11
CA THR A 245 -11.99 -27.52 -13.70
C THR A 245 -11.20 -27.36 -15.01
N THR A 246 -9.97 -27.85 -15.03
CA THR A 246 -9.19 -28.20 -16.23
C THR A 246 -9.17 -27.13 -17.34
N GLY A 247 -8.46 -26.03 -17.12
CA GLY A 247 -8.17 -25.06 -18.18
C GLY A 247 -8.23 -23.64 -17.67
N VAL A 248 -7.08 -23.12 -17.26
CA VAL A 248 -6.90 -21.74 -16.80
C VAL A 248 -7.46 -20.76 -17.83
N HIS A 249 -8.63 -20.17 -17.56
CA HIS A 249 -8.98 -18.85 -18.06
C HIS A 249 -8.73 -17.86 -16.92
N MET A 250 -7.56 -17.23 -16.99
CA MET A 250 -6.92 -16.44 -15.93
C MET A 250 -7.63 -15.10 -15.64
N ASP A 251 -8.59 -14.70 -16.48
CA ASP A 251 -9.28 -13.42 -16.38
C ASP A 251 -10.17 -13.34 -15.12
N GLU A 252 -10.70 -14.47 -14.63
CA GLU A 252 -11.56 -14.51 -13.42
C GLU A 252 -10.77 -14.38 -12.10
N VAL A 253 -9.50 -14.81 -12.07
CA VAL A 253 -8.67 -14.73 -10.85
C VAL A 253 -8.26 -13.28 -10.58
N THR A 254 -7.85 -12.55 -11.61
CA THR A 254 -7.54 -11.12 -11.52
C THR A 254 -8.78 -10.31 -11.09
N GLU A 255 -9.95 -10.68 -11.58
CA GLU A 255 -11.21 -10.04 -11.22
C GLU A 255 -11.56 -10.28 -9.73
N ALA A 256 -11.46 -11.52 -9.23
CA ALA A 256 -11.74 -11.85 -7.83
C ALA A 256 -10.83 -11.10 -6.83
N VAL A 257 -9.54 -10.96 -7.13
CA VAL A 257 -8.61 -10.21 -6.26
C VAL A 257 -8.76 -8.70 -6.43
N SER A 258 -9.09 -8.21 -7.62
CA SER A 258 -9.38 -6.79 -7.85
C SER A 258 -10.66 -6.32 -7.14
N HIS A 259 -11.68 -7.17 -7.03
CA HIS A 259 -12.91 -6.89 -6.26
C HIS A 259 -12.69 -6.87 -4.74
N MET A 260 -11.53 -7.32 -4.24
CA MET A 260 -11.13 -7.15 -2.83
C MET A 260 -10.58 -5.74 -2.54
N SER A 261 -10.28 -4.95 -3.58
CA SER A 261 -9.97 -3.52 -3.49
C SER A 261 -11.14 -2.70 -4.03
N VAL A 262 -11.75 -1.86 -3.19
CA VAL A 262 -12.89 -1.04 -3.62
C VAL A 262 -12.41 0.06 -4.55
N SER A 263 -12.75 -0.06 -5.83
CA SER A 263 -12.80 1.08 -6.76
C SER A 263 -14.17 1.74 -6.66
N ALA A 264 -14.17 3.07 -6.51
CA ALA A 264 -15.34 3.89 -6.72
C ALA A 264 -15.87 3.68 -8.16
N THR A 265 -17.18 3.52 -8.27
CA THR A 265 -17.90 3.18 -9.50
C THR A 265 -17.61 4.16 -10.64
N ALA A 266 -17.17 3.64 -11.79
CA ALA A 266 -17.26 4.33 -13.07
C ALA A 266 -17.73 3.36 -14.17
N SER A 267 -18.72 3.82 -14.93
CA SER A 267 -19.50 3.13 -15.95
C SER A 267 -18.74 2.74 -17.23
N SER A 268 -19.25 1.69 -17.89
CA SER A 268 -18.73 0.97 -19.07
C SER A 268 -18.37 1.83 -20.30
N PRO A 269 -17.49 1.34 -21.20
CA PRO A 269 -16.96 2.10 -22.33
C PRO A 269 -17.80 1.98 -23.60
N SER A 270 -18.01 3.11 -24.28
CA SER A 270 -18.45 3.18 -25.68
C SER A 270 -17.38 3.82 -26.55
N SER A 271 -17.24 3.33 -27.78
CA SER A 271 -16.24 3.62 -28.82
C SER A 271 -15.86 5.10 -29.02
N PRO A 272 -14.63 5.41 -29.51
CA PRO A 272 -14.07 6.76 -29.47
C PRO A 272 -14.61 7.67 -30.59
N PRO A 273 -15.08 8.89 -30.26
CA PRO A 273 -15.22 9.99 -31.22
C PRO A 273 -13.91 10.80 -31.35
N PRO A 274 -13.79 11.67 -32.37
CA PRO A 274 -12.56 12.40 -32.68
C PRO A 274 -12.18 13.39 -31.58
N GLN A 275 -10.87 13.53 -31.31
CA GLN A 275 -10.32 14.40 -30.25
C GLN A 275 -10.72 15.88 -30.41
N PRO A 276 -11.30 16.52 -29.37
CA PRO A 276 -11.44 17.96 -29.30
C PRO A 276 -10.13 18.62 -28.84
N THR A 277 -9.85 19.81 -29.37
CA THR A 277 -8.73 20.66 -28.94
C THR A 277 -8.99 21.25 -27.55
N VAL A 278 -8.26 20.76 -26.54
CA VAL A 278 -8.36 21.20 -25.14
C VAL A 278 -7.80 22.63 -24.99
N SER A 279 -8.47 23.46 -24.20
CA SER A 279 -8.02 24.84 -23.92
C SER A 279 -6.75 24.87 -23.06
N SER A 280 -6.01 25.98 -23.06
CA SER A 280 -4.76 26.10 -22.29
C SER A 280 -4.96 26.06 -20.77
N GLU A 281 -6.11 26.53 -20.29
CA GLU A 281 -6.46 26.56 -18.86
C GLU A 281 -6.79 25.16 -18.36
N GLU A 282 -7.61 24.43 -19.10
CA GLU A 282 -7.96 23.05 -18.82
C GLU A 282 -6.73 22.12 -18.94
N ARG A 283 -5.81 22.43 -19.85
CA ARG A 283 -4.51 21.73 -19.93
C ARG A 283 -3.64 21.98 -18.70
N LYS A 284 -3.67 23.19 -18.11
CA LYS A 284 -2.93 23.52 -16.88
C LYS A 284 -3.50 22.79 -15.67
N GLU A 285 -4.83 22.72 -15.55
CA GLU A 285 -5.48 21.97 -14.45
C GLU A 285 -5.14 20.48 -14.51
N ARG A 286 -5.12 19.90 -15.72
CA ARG A 286 -4.69 18.51 -15.91
C ARG A 286 -3.24 18.26 -15.50
N TRP A 287 -2.34 19.22 -15.73
CA TRP A 287 -0.96 19.15 -15.24
C TRP A 287 -0.89 19.15 -13.71
N GLU A 288 -1.66 20.04 -13.07
CA GLU A 288 -1.70 20.17 -11.60
C GLU A 288 -2.30 18.93 -10.92
N GLN A 289 -3.14 18.19 -11.64
CA GLN A 289 -3.75 16.93 -11.20
C GLN A 289 -2.97 15.67 -11.62
N GLY A 290 -1.78 15.82 -12.23
CA GLY A 290 -0.94 14.69 -12.65
C GLY A 290 -1.43 13.94 -13.89
N GLN A 291 -2.37 14.50 -14.65
CA GLN A 291 -2.99 13.93 -15.86
C GLN A 291 -2.50 14.57 -17.16
N ALA A 292 -1.23 14.99 -17.19
CA ALA A 292 -0.62 15.60 -18.37
C ALA A 292 -0.59 14.62 -19.55
N ASP A 293 -0.76 15.14 -20.77
CA ASP A 293 -0.76 14.32 -21.99
C ASP A 293 0.67 14.09 -22.50
N TYR A 294 1.41 13.24 -21.80
CA TYR A 294 2.83 12.97 -22.06
C TYR A 294 3.12 12.38 -23.46
N MET A 295 2.10 11.86 -24.16
CA MET A 295 2.25 11.29 -25.50
C MET A 295 1.72 12.22 -26.62
N GLY A 296 1.07 13.32 -26.27
CA GLY A 296 0.51 14.27 -27.22
C GLY A 296 0.96 15.70 -26.96
N ALA A 297 0.03 16.56 -26.53
CA ALA A 297 0.25 18.00 -26.44
C ALA A 297 1.28 18.42 -25.38
N ASP A 298 1.57 17.53 -24.42
CA ASP A 298 2.51 17.72 -23.32
C ASP A 298 3.71 16.76 -23.42
N SER A 299 3.95 16.21 -24.62
CA SER A 299 5.14 15.41 -24.88
C SER A 299 6.43 16.20 -24.69
N PHE A 300 7.48 15.48 -24.29
CA PHE A 300 8.81 16.04 -24.07
C PHE A 300 9.30 16.86 -25.27
N ASP A 301 9.08 16.37 -26.48
CA ASP A 301 9.50 17.05 -27.71
C ASP A 301 8.82 18.42 -27.88
N ASN A 302 7.53 18.51 -27.54
CA ASN A 302 6.77 19.76 -27.60
C ASN A 302 7.19 20.75 -26.51
N ILE A 303 7.44 20.26 -25.29
CA ILE A 303 7.93 21.09 -24.17
C ILE A 303 9.33 21.63 -24.48
N LYS A 304 10.24 20.76 -24.94
CA LYS A 304 11.60 21.13 -25.33
C LYS A 304 11.60 22.17 -26.44
N LYS A 305 10.80 21.96 -27.50
CA LYS A 305 10.65 22.93 -28.59
C LYS A 305 10.16 24.30 -28.10
N LYS A 306 9.24 24.33 -27.14
CA LYS A 306 8.75 25.58 -26.55
C LYS A 306 9.84 26.26 -25.71
N LEU A 307 10.56 25.53 -24.86
CA LEU A 307 11.67 26.06 -24.06
C LEU A 307 12.79 26.62 -24.94
N ASP A 308 13.16 25.89 -26.00
CA ASP A 308 14.17 26.33 -26.97
C ASP A 308 13.76 27.64 -27.69
N THR A 309 12.45 27.91 -27.80
CA THR A 309 11.93 29.17 -28.38
C THR A 309 12.00 30.35 -27.39
N TYR A 310 11.95 30.09 -26.07
CA TYR A 310 12.06 31.13 -25.03
C TYR A 310 13.50 31.44 -24.62
N LEU A 311 14.45 30.56 -24.95
CA LEU A 311 15.87 30.65 -24.56
C LEU A 311 16.77 31.20 -25.68
N GLN A 312 16.18 31.75 -26.76
CA GLN A 312 16.84 32.55 -27.79
C GLN A 312 16.61 34.05 -27.54
#